data_AF-A0A4R8WN03-F1
#
_entry.id   AF-A0A4R8WN03-F1
#
_cell.length_a   1.000
_cell.length_b   1.000
_cell.length_c   1.000
_cell.angle_alpha   90.00
_cell.angle_beta   90.00
_cell.angle_gamma   90.00
#
_symmetry.space_group_name_H-M   'P 1'
#
loop_
_entity.id
_entity.type
_entity.pdbx_description
1 polymer ?
#
loop_
_entity_poly.entity_id
_entity_poly.type
_entity_poly.pdbx_seq_one_letter_code
_entity_poly.pdbx_strand_id
1 'polypeptide(L)'
;MPPASAAENHAATTAPTNPVGAVVDHALELAPLVDGHNDWAWECRENRAYSVEGLERGLTTDTDIERLRAGRVGAQFWSVYVSDESLGADAVQGTLEQIDWVYRLAARYPDDFQIARSAADVESAKSHGRIASLLGAEGAHSLNDSPAVLRMFARLGVRYLTLTHVHNTTWADSGTDEPVHGGLSARGVEYVREMNRLGMLVDLSHVSPATAHAALSVTTAPVIFSHSSCAAVTDHPRNVPDDVLERLRDNDGVLMLTFVPQFLSPDFAAWFDGPRDSAAPTVTLDEVIAHIEHARRVAGIRHIGLGGDFDGTDEFPVGLEGVDGYPALLTELAALAGANVLRVLRATDAAFAAAGNGTPLLVS
;
A
#
# COMPACT_ATOMS: atom_id res chain seq x y z
N MET A 1 -50.36 -50.22 20.72
CA MET A 1 -49.29 -50.10 19.70
C MET A 1 -49.85 -49.32 18.52
N PRO A 2 -49.10 -48.38 17.95
CA PRO A 2 -48.98 -46.96 18.34
C PRO A 2 -49.83 -46.01 17.46
N PRO A 3 -49.95 -44.71 17.82
CA PRO A 3 -50.74 -43.72 17.09
C PRO A 3 -50.04 -43.15 15.86
N ALA A 4 -50.84 -42.54 14.98
CA ALA A 4 -50.43 -41.88 13.74
C ALA A 4 -49.39 -40.78 13.96
N SER A 5 -48.26 -40.86 13.25
CA SER A 5 -47.27 -39.79 13.14
C SER A 5 -47.69 -38.84 12.02
N ALA A 6 -47.89 -37.57 12.38
CA ALA A 6 -47.98 -36.47 11.44
C ALA A 6 -46.60 -36.25 10.80
N ALA A 7 -46.56 -36.20 9.47
CA ALA A 7 -45.39 -35.77 8.74
C ALA A 7 -45.31 -34.24 8.84
N GLU A 8 -44.43 -33.73 9.71
CA GLU A 8 -44.02 -32.34 9.67
C GLU A 8 -43.11 -32.14 8.46
N ASN A 9 -43.63 -31.41 7.48
CA ASN A 9 -42.89 -30.95 6.32
C ASN A 9 -41.96 -29.82 6.80
N HIS A 10 -40.70 -30.15 7.13
CA HIS A 10 -39.67 -29.13 7.30
C HIS A 10 -39.37 -28.52 5.93
N ALA A 11 -40.06 -27.42 5.64
CA ALA A 11 -39.62 -26.48 4.62
C ALA A 11 -38.23 -25.99 5.04
N ALA A 12 -37.21 -26.39 4.29
CA ALA A 12 -35.87 -25.84 4.42
C ALA A 12 -35.96 -24.35 4.11
N THR A 13 -35.91 -23.53 5.15
CA THR A 13 -35.77 -22.07 5.02
C THR A 13 -34.41 -21.83 4.38
N THR A 14 -34.39 -21.58 3.08
CA THR A 14 -33.21 -21.08 2.38
C THR A 14 -32.81 -19.77 3.04
N ALA A 15 -31.61 -19.73 3.65
CA ALA A 15 -31.05 -18.52 4.20
C ALA A 15 -31.05 -17.41 3.13
N PRO A 16 -31.38 -16.16 3.47
CA PRO A 16 -31.35 -15.07 2.51
C PRO A 16 -29.93 -14.93 1.96
N THR A 17 -29.77 -15.06 0.65
CA THR A 17 -28.52 -14.79 -0.05
C THR A 17 -28.17 -13.31 0.13
N ASN A 18 -27.09 -13.00 0.84
CA ASN A 18 -26.57 -11.63 0.96
C ASN A 18 -25.98 -11.21 -0.41
N PRO A 19 -26.69 -10.37 -1.20
CA PRO A 19 -26.28 -10.07 -2.57
C PRO A 19 -24.96 -9.27 -2.61
N VAL A 20 -24.72 -8.45 -1.60
CA VAL A 20 -23.50 -7.64 -1.48
C VAL A 20 -22.30 -8.52 -1.17
N GLY A 21 -22.46 -9.47 -0.23
CA GLY A 21 -21.43 -10.47 0.07
C GLY A 21 -21.02 -11.27 -1.16
N ALA A 22 -21.98 -11.70 -1.99
CA ALA A 22 -21.69 -12.42 -3.22
C ALA A 22 -20.92 -11.58 -4.26
N VAL A 23 -21.17 -10.26 -4.33
CA VAL A 23 -20.43 -9.35 -5.21
C VAL A 23 -18.99 -9.17 -4.72
N VAL A 24 -18.78 -9.01 -3.42
CA VAL A 24 -17.44 -8.93 -2.81
C VAL A 24 -16.67 -10.23 -3.02
N ASP A 25 -17.31 -11.38 -2.79
CA ASP A 25 -16.70 -12.68 -3.03
C ASP A 25 -16.29 -12.84 -4.49
N HIS A 26 -17.16 -12.50 -5.43
CA HIS A 26 -16.84 -12.55 -6.84
C HIS A 26 -15.70 -11.60 -7.22
N ALA A 27 -15.68 -10.38 -6.68
CA ALA A 27 -14.58 -9.44 -6.92
C ALA A 27 -13.24 -10.00 -6.41
N LEU A 28 -13.23 -10.61 -5.23
CA LEU A 28 -12.04 -11.21 -4.64
C LEU A 28 -11.63 -12.52 -5.33
N GLU A 29 -12.56 -13.26 -5.93
CA GLU A 29 -12.29 -14.36 -6.85
C GLU A 29 -11.59 -13.89 -8.13
N LEU A 30 -11.92 -12.70 -8.65
CA LEU A 30 -11.28 -12.14 -9.84
C LEU A 30 -9.89 -11.58 -9.53
N ALA A 31 -9.73 -10.84 -8.43
CA ALA A 31 -8.44 -10.28 -8.01
C ALA A 31 -8.33 -10.28 -6.48
N PRO A 32 -7.19 -10.71 -5.90
CA PRO A 32 -6.99 -10.58 -4.45
C PRO A 32 -7.10 -9.12 -4.02
N LEU A 33 -7.52 -8.83 -2.79
CA LEU A 33 -7.28 -7.51 -2.20
C LEU A 33 -5.76 -7.27 -2.16
N VAL A 34 -5.32 -6.14 -2.71
CA VAL A 34 -3.92 -5.70 -2.69
C VAL A 34 -3.85 -4.39 -1.93
N ASP A 35 -3.20 -4.41 -0.78
CA ASP A 35 -2.85 -3.21 -0.02
C ASP A 35 -1.47 -2.72 -0.46
N GLY A 36 -1.37 -1.41 -0.72
CA GLY A 36 -0.19 -0.73 -1.25
C GLY A 36 0.85 -0.29 -0.24
N HIS A 37 0.52 -0.26 1.05
CA HIS A 37 1.39 0.27 2.08
C HIS A 37 0.99 -0.18 3.49
N ASN A 38 1.93 -0.83 4.19
CA ASN A 38 1.79 -1.27 5.57
C ASN A 38 3.18 -1.31 6.23
N ASP A 39 3.30 -0.69 7.40
CA ASP A 39 4.54 -0.45 8.13
C ASP A 39 4.84 -1.52 9.20
N TRP A 40 4.20 -2.68 9.14
CA TRP A 40 4.40 -3.74 10.14
C TRP A 40 5.87 -4.17 10.30
N ALA A 41 6.68 -4.04 9.25
CA ALA A 41 8.12 -4.27 9.33
C ALA A 41 8.81 -3.24 10.25
N TRP A 42 8.46 -1.95 10.12
CA TRP A 42 8.93 -0.88 11.00
C TRP A 42 8.47 -1.08 12.44
N GLU A 43 7.21 -1.42 12.67
CA GLU A 43 6.70 -1.75 14.01
C GLU A 43 7.47 -2.91 14.64
N CYS A 44 7.75 -3.97 13.88
CA CYS A 44 8.52 -5.10 14.37
C CYS A 44 9.99 -4.76 14.62
N ARG A 45 10.57 -3.82 13.87
CA ARG A 45 11.91 -3.29 14.14
C ARG A 45 11.92 -2.59 15.50
N GLU A 46 11.07 -1.60 15.69
CA GLU A 46 11.10 -0.72 16.87
C GLU A 46 10.64 -1.44 18.14
N ASN A 47 9.59 -2.23 18.05
CA ASN A 47 8.93 -2.81 19.22
C ASN A 47 9.26 -4.29 19.43
N ARG A 48 9.92 -4.96 18.47
CA ARG A 48 10.21 -6.40 18.54
C ARG A 48 11.63 -6.78 18.13
N ALA A 49 12.54 -5.82 17.96
CA ALA A 49 13.93 -6.06 17.55
C ALA A 49 14.03 -6.98 16.32
N TYR A 50 13.19 -6.73 15.31
CA TYR A 50 13.08 -7.53 14.09
C TYR A 50 12.65 -8.99 14.27
N SER A 51 12.07 -9.36 15.41
CA SER A 51 11.55 -10.72 15.60
C SER A 51 10.42 -11.02 14.61
N VAL A 52 10.44 -12.23 14.05
CA VAL A 52 9.35 -12.80 13.25
C VAL A 52 8.59 -13.88 14.02
N GLU A 53 8.84 -14.01 15.33
CA GLU A 53 8.17 -15.01 16.17
C GLU A 53 6.93 -14.42 16.84
N GLY A 54 5.87 -15.23 16.91
CA GLY A 54 4.64 -14.87 17.61
C GLY A 54 3.89 -13.73 16.90
N LEU A 55 3.80 -13.77 15.57
CA LEU A 55 3.09 -12.81 14.73
C LEU A 55 1.68 -13.28 14.34
N GLU A 56 1.26 -14.45 14.82
CA GLU A 56 0.03 -15.10 14.40
C GLU A 56 -1.24 -14.34 14.80
N ARG A 57 -1.28 -13.77 16.01
CA ARG A 57 -2.49 -13.14 16.58
C ARG A 57 -2.20 -12.30 17.82
N GLY A 58 -3.17 -11.45 18.17
CA GLY A 58 -3.26 -10.82 19.49
C GLY A 58 -2.19 -9.75 19.72
N LEU A 59 -1.72 -9.15 18.63
CA LEU A 59 -0.73 -8.09 18.68
C LEU A 59 -1.39 -6.74 18.97
N THR A 60 -0.59 -5.83 19.50
CA THR A 60 -0.95 -4.41 19.68
C THR A 60 -0.82 -3.60 18.40
N THR A 61 -0.12 -4.13 17.39
CA THR A 61 -0.07 -3.62 16.02
C THR A 61 -1.43 -3.76 15.36
N ASP A 62 -1.66 -2.98 14.31
CA ASP A 62 -2.87 -3.05 13.47
C ASP A 62 -2.89 -4.34 12.64
N THR A 63 -1.69 -4.91 12.42
CA THR A 63 -1.47 -6.11 11.63
C THR A 63 -1.08 -7.30 12.50
N ASP A 64 -1.75 -8.44 12.29
CA ASP A 64 -1.27 -9.77 12.62
C ASP A 64 -1.82 -10.78 11.59
N ILE A 65 -1.33 -12.03 11.59
CA ILE A 65 -1.74 -13.01 10.56
C ILE A 65 -3.25 -13.29 10.64
N GLU A 66 -3.80 -13.45 11.84
CA GLU A 66 -5.24 -13.69 12.05
C GLU A 66 -6.08 -12.55 11.46
N ARG A 67 -5.70 -11.29 11.71
CA ARG A 67 -6.38 -10.11 11.14
C ARG A 67 -6.21 -10.01 9.63
N LEU A 68 -5.02 -10.28 9.07
CA LEU A 68 -4.83 -10.29 7.61
C LEU A 68 -5.77 -11.29 6.92
N ARG A 69 -5.95 -12.47 7.54
CA ARG A 69 -6.89 -13.49 7.06
C ARG A 69 -8.34 -13.04 7.19
N ALA A 70 -8.73 -12.48 8.35
CA ALA A 70 -10.07 -11.96 8.58
C ALA A 70 -10.40 -10.81 7.60
N GLY A 71 -9.40 -9.97 7.30
CA GLY A 71 -9.44 -8.88 6.34
C GLY A 71 -9.49 -9.32 4.88
N ARG A 72 -9.24 -10.61 4.62
CA ARG A 72 -9.16 -11.19 3.27
C ARG A 72 -8.08 -10.55 2.40
N VAL A 73 -7.00 -10.06 3.02
CA VAL A 73 -5.83 -9.54 2.31
C VAL A 73 -5.20 -10.66 1.50
N GLY A 74 -5.00 -10.45 0.20
CA GLY A 74 -4.41 -11.43 -0.70
C GLY A 74 -3.02 -11.05 -1.19
N ALA A 75 -2.68 -9.76 -1.14
CA ALA A 75 -1.31 -9.28 -1.27
C ALA A 75 -1.11 -8.01 -0.45
N GLN A 76 0.12 -7.83 0.03
CA GLN A 76 0.56 -6.69 0.80
C GLN A 76 1.90 -6.21 0.24
N PHE A 77 1.99 -4.91 -0.04
CA PHE A 77 3.29 -4.24 -0.10
C PHE A 77 3.71 -3.91 1.33
N TRP A 78 4.78 -4.56 1.79
CA TRP A 78 5.43 -4.24 3.06
C TRP A 78 6.35 -3.05 2.84
N SER A 79 6.12 -1.97 3.58
CA SER A 79 7.01 -0.83 3.59
C SER A 79 8.35 -1.25 4.20
N VAL A 80 9.44 -1.07 3.45
CA VAL A 80 10.81 -1.22 3.98
C VAL A 80 11.36 0.16 4.33
N TYR A 81 10.54 0.91 5.07
CA TYR A 81 10.81 2.26 5.55
C TYR A 81 12.00 2.33 6.51
N VAL A 82 12.70 3.47 6.47
CA VAL A 82 13.65 3.92 7.48
C VAL A 82 13.43 5.40 7.77
N SER A 83 13.56 5.79 9.05
CA SER A 83 13.47 7.20 9.46
C SER A 83 14.37 8.13 8.65
N ASP A 84 13.86 9.31 8.31
CA ASP A 84 14.59 10.39 7.63
C ASP A 84 15.80 10.88 8.43
N GLU A 85 15.87 10.58 9.73
CA GLU A 85 17.05 10.85 10.58
C GLU A 85 18.20 9.87 10.30
N SER A 86 17.90 8.69 9.74
CA SER A 86 18.90 7.73 9.30
C SER A 86 19.45 8.18 7.95
N LEU A 87 20.71 8.62 7.93
CA LEU A 87 21.37 9.14 6.72
C LEU A 87 22.56 8.28 6.30
N GLY A 88 23.00 8.43 5.06
CA GLY A 88 24.24 7.81 4.62
C GLY A 88 24.15 6.29 4.57
N ALA A 89 25.17 5.62 5.12
CA ALA A 89 25.21 4.17 5.17
C ALA A 89 24.13 3.55 6.08
N ASP A 90 23.71 4.27 7.12
CA ASP A 90 22.74 3.77 8.10
C ASP A 90 21.34 3.64 7.48
N ALA A 91 20.95 4.58 6.61
CA ALA A 91 19.71 4.50 5.83
C ALA A 91 19.68 3.24 4.95
N VAL A 92 20.80 2.98 4.25
CA VAL A 92 20.95 1.82 3.37
C VAL A 92 20.91 0.53 4.17
N GLN A 93 21.66 0.45 5.28
CA GLN A 93 21.69 -0.73 6.14
C GLN A 93 20.32 -1.01 6.73
N GLY A 94 19.65 -0.01 7.31
CA GLY A 94 18.32 -0.18 7.90
C GLY A 94 17.31 -0.67 6.86
N THR A 95 17.39 -0.17 5.63
CA THR A 95 16.50 -0.64 4.55
C THR A 95 16.79 -2.11 4.19
N LEU A 96 18.07 -2.52 4.18
CA LEU A 96 18.44 -3.92 3.96
C LEU A 96 17.95 -4.84 5.08
N GLU A 97 17.98 -4.39 6.33
CA GLU A 97 17.45 -5.14 7.49
C GLU A 97 15.92 -5.29 7.42
N GLN A 98 15.21 -4.24 6.99
CA GLN A 98 13.76 -4.29 6.75
C GLN A 98 13.41 -5.25 5.60
N ILE A 99 14.17 -5.20 4.49
CA ILE A 99 14.06 -6.17 3.39
C ILE A 99 14.23 -7.60 3.93
N ASP A 100 15.30 -7.85 4.68
CA ASP A 100 15.57 -9.16 5.30
C ASP A 100 14.42 -9.61 6.22
N TRP A 101 13.83 -8.71 7.00
CA TRP A 101 12.67 -9.04 7.84
C TRP A 101 11.50 -9.59 7.02
N VAL A 102 11.16 -8.96 5.89
CA VAL A 102 10.08 -9.46 5.01
C VAL A 102 10.38 -10.86 4.47
N TYR A 103 11.63 -11.12 4.09
CA TYR A 103 12.05 -12.46 3.66
C TYR A 103 11.96 -13.49 4.79
N ARG A 104 12.38 -13.13 6.02
CA ARG A 104 12.27 -13.99 7.20
C ARG A 104 10.81 -14.24 7.60
N LEU A 105 9.93 -13.25 7.48
CA LEU A 105 8.49 -13.42 7.70
C LEU A 105 7.95 -14.52 6.79
N ALA A 106 8.21 -14.42 5.48
CA ALA A 106 7.76 -15.42 4.52
C ALA A 106 8.38 -16.80 4.73
N ALA A 107 9.66 -16.86 5.14
CA ALA A 107 10.32 -18.12 5.46
C ALA A 107 9.79 -18.75 6.76
N ARG A 108 9.39 -17.94 7.74
CA ARG A 108 8.89 -18.39 9.05
C ARG A 108 7.46 -18.91 8.97
N TYR A 109 6.65 -18.32 8.09
CA TYR A 109 5.24 -18.63 7.89
C TYR A 109 4.95 -18.96 6.41
N PRO A 110 5.54 -20.04 5.86
CA PRO A 110 5.46 -20.35 4.43
C PRO A 110 4.08 -20.82 3.96
N ASP A 111 3.23 -21.25 4.89
CA ASP A 111 1.82 -21.58 4.66
C ASP A 111 0.95 -20.32 4.58
N ASP A 112 1.43 -19.19 5.11
CA ASP A 112 0.71 -17.92 5.12
C ASP A 112 1.18 -16.95 4.05
N PHE A 113 2.49 -16.87 3.83
CA PHE A 113 3.08 -15.86 2.96
C PHE A 113 3.90 -16.46 1.81
N GLN A 114 3.96 -15.71 0.72
CA GLN A 114 4.83 -15.99 -0.42
C GLN A 114 5.48 -14.68 -0.87
N ILE A 115 6.81 -14.61 -0.98
CA ILE A 115 7.46 -13.48 -1.62
C ILE A 115 6.96 -13.36 -3.07
N ALA A 116 6.51 -12.16 -3.43
CA ALA A 116 6.01 -11.85 -4.76
C ALA A 116 6.81 -10.72 -5.38
N ARG A 117 7.26 -10.95 -6.61
CA ARG A 117 8.04 -9.99 -7.40
C ARG A 117 7.36 -9.65 -8.69
N SER A 118 6.10 -10.04 -8.90
CA SER A 118 5.35 -9.82 -10.14
C SER A 118 3.86 -10.01 -9.91
N ALA A 119 3.03 -9.55 -10.85
CA ALA A 119 1.59 -9.83 -10.80
C ALA A 119 1.29 -11.33 -10.87
N ALA A 120 2.10 -12.09 -11.62
CA ALA A 120 1.99 -13.53 -11.69
C ALA A 120 2.31 -14.23 -10.35
N ASP A 121 3.29 -13.72 -9.59
CA ASP A 121 3.59 -14.25 -8.25
C ASP A 121 2.43 -13.97 -7.28
N VAL A 122 1.77 -12.81 -7.40
CA VAL A 122 0.59 -12.48 -6.61
C VAL A 122 -0.57 -13.43 -6.91
N GLU A 123 -0.83 -13.67 -8.19
CA GLU A 123 -1.87 -14.61 -8.63
C GLU A 123 -1.55 -16.04 -8.16
N SER A 124 -0.28 -16.43 -8.20
CA SER A 124 0.19 -17.71 -7.66
C SER A 124 0.02 -17.81 -6.14
N ALA A 125 0.36 -16.77 -5.37
CA ALA A 125 0.18 -16.79 -3.91
C ALA A 125 -1.29 -17.03 -3.57
N LYS A 126 -2.19 -16.27 -4.21
CA LYS A 126 -3.64 -16.42 -4.06
C LYS A 126 -4.12 -17.84 -4.42
N SER A 127 -3.65 -18.43 -5.53
CA SER A 127 -4.08 -19.79 -5.91
C SER A 127 -3.67 -20.87 -4.91
N HIS A 128 -2.66 -20.59 -4.10
CA HIS A 128 -2.20 -21.46 -3.01
C HIS A 128 -2.75 -21.04 -1.64
N GLY A 129 -3.69 -20.10 -1.57
CA GLY A 129 -4.26 -19.61 -0.33
C GLY A 129 -3.27 -18.82 0.53
N ARG A 130 -2.21 -18.25 -0.06
CA ARG A 130 -1.19 -17.44 0.62
C ARG A 130 -1.37 -15.97 0.32
N ILE A 131 -0.87 -15.13 1.22
CA ILE A 131 -0.74 -13.69 1.06
C ILE A 131 0.56 -13.43 0.30
N ALA A 132 0.48 -12.73 -0.82
CA ALA A 132 1.67 -12.29 -1.54
C ALA A 132 2.34 -11.13 -0.80
N SER A 133 3.62 -11.29 -0.45
CA SER A 133 4.46 -10.28 0.18
C SER A 133 5.32 -9.60 -0.88
N LEU A 134 4.97 -8.36 -1.24
CA LEU A 134 5.78 -7.47 -2.05
C LEU A 134 6.55 -6.50 -1.15
N LEU A 135 7.60 -5.88 -1.68
CA LEU A 135 8.44 -4.93 -0.95
C LEU A 135 8.36 -3.56 -1.61
N GLY A 136 8.24 -2.51 -0.81
CA GLY A 136 8.24 -1.14 -1.27
C GLY A 136 9.13 -0.25 -0.41
N ALA A 137 10.12 0.40 -1.00
CA ALA A 137 11.02 1.27 -0.26
C ALA A 137 10.40 2.67 -0.17
N GLU A 138 10.21 3.14 1.06
CA GLU A 138 9.63 4.44 1.33
C GLU A 138 10.72 5.48 1.61
N GLY A 139 10.78 6.49 0.75
CA GLY A 139 11.75 7.57 0.82
C GLY A 139 13.09 7.20 0.17
N ALA A 140 13.51 8.02 -0.79
CA ALA A 140 14.73 7.76 -1.54
C ALA A 140 16.03 8.17 -0.83
N HIS A 141 15.95 8.73 0.38
CA HIS A 141 17.11 8.83 1.29
C HIS A 141 17.70 7.45 1.61
N SER A 142 16.87 6.40 1.58
CA SER A 142 17.29 4.99 1.67
C SER A 142 18.35 4.59 0.63
N LEU A 143 18.45 5.31 -0.49
CA LEU A 143 19.44 5.05 -1.53
C LEU A 143 20.81 5.65 -1.22
N ASN A 144 20.88 6.58 -0.27
CA ASN A 144 22.04 7.46 -0.05
C ASN A 144 22.58 8.03 -1.36
N ASP A 145 21.66 8.51 -2.20
CA ASP A 145 21.92 9.07 -3.51
C ASP A 145 22.82 8.18 -4.41
N SER A 146 22.62 6.85 -4.35
CA SER A 146 23.39 5.88 -5.13
C SER A 146 22.51 5.08 -6.11
N PRO A 147 22.70 5.24 -7.43
CA PRO A 147 22.02 4.41 -8.42
C PRO A 147 22.38 2.93 -8.31
N ALA A 148 23.54 2.61 -7.73
CA ALA A 148 23.93 1.23 -7.46
C ALA A 148 23.07 0.60 -6.36
N VAL A 149 22.75 1.36 -5.31
CA VAL A 149 21.84 0.91 -4.23
C VAL A 149 20.44 0.67 -4.79
N LEU A 150 19.91 1.58 -5.62
CA LEU A 150 18.62 1.39 -6.31
C LEU A 150 18.57 0.06 -7.08
N ARG A 151 19.60 -0.24 -7.88
CA ARG A 151 19.70 -1.50 -8.62
C ARG A 151 19.78 -2.72 -7.69
N MET A 152 20.44 -2.58 -6.54
CA MET A 152 20.51 -3.66 -5.55
C MET A 152 19.16 -3.89 -4.86
N PHE A 153 18.42 -2.83 -4.50
CA PHE A 153 17.06 -2.96 -3.98
C PHE A 153 16.13 -3.66 -4.98
N ALA A 154 16.18 -3.28 -6.27
CA ALA A 154 15.42 -3.97 -7.31
C ALA A 154 15.78 -5.48 -7.40
N ARG A 155 17.07 -5.80 -7.33
CA ARG A 155 17.54 -7.20 -7.33
C ARG A 155 17.06 -7.98 -6.12
N LEU A 156 16.99 -7.34 -4.96
CA LEU A 156 16.44 -7.89 -3.72
C LEU A 156 14.91 -7.95 -3.69
N GLY A 157 14.22 -7.49 -4.75
CA GLY A 157 12.78 -7.65 -4.90
C GLY A 157 11.94 -6.43 -4.52
N VAL A 158 12.56 -5.30 -4.17
CA VAL A 158 11.84 -4.03 -3.97
C VAL A 158 11.16 -3.62 -5.27
N ARG A 159 9.84 -3.52 -5.26
CA ARG A 159 8.99 -3.31 -6.44
C ARG A 159 8.56 -1.87 -6.65
N TYR A 160 8.54 -1.03 -5.62
CA TYR A 160 8.40 0.41 -5.76
C TYR A 160 9.45 1.17 -4.93
N LEU A 161 9.70 2.42 -5.31
CA LEU A 161 10.38 3.41 -4.48
C LEU A 161 9.52 4.68 -4.40
N THR A 162 9.22 5.12 -3.18
CA THR A 162 8.62 6.42 -2.89
C THR A 162 9.71 7.48 -2.97
N LEU A 163 9.53 8.49 -3.84
CA LEU A 163 10.64 9.39 -4.20
C LEU A 163 11.12 10.27 -3.04
N THR A 164 10.23 10.58 -2.10
CA THR A 164 10.50 11.30 -0.86
C THR A 164 9.73 10.64 0.28
N HIS A 165 10.00 11.08 1.51
CA HIS A 165 9.14 10.81 2.65
C HIS A 165 8.74 12.19 3.24
N VAL A 166 8.86 12.44 4.54
CA VAL A 166 8.51 13.74 5.13
C VAL A 166 9.42 14.86 4.61
N HIS A 167 10.71 14.61 4.43
CA HIS A 167 11.68 15.62 3.96
C HIS A 167 12.06 15.49 2.48
N ASN A 168 12.58 16.58 1.93
CA ASN A 168 13.20 16.59 0.62
C ASN A 168 14.39 15.63 0.55
N THR A 169 14.59 15.00 -0.61
CA THR A 169 15.85 14.32 -0.90
C THR A 169 16.82 15.27 -1.61
N THR A 170 18.03 14.80 -1.92
CA THR A 170 18.99 15.59 -2.72
C THR A 170 18.50 15.87 -4.15
N TRP A 171 17.37 15.30 -4.58
CA TRP A 171 16.88 15.41 -5.96
C TRP A 171 15.37 15.47 -6.17
N ALA A 172 14.55 15.40 -5.12
CA ALA A 172 13.09 15.52 -5.20
C ALA A 172 12.52 16.30 -4.00
N ASP A 173 11.51 17.13 -4.27
CA ASP A 173 10.80 17.89 -3.24
C ASP A 173 9.64 17.06 -2.63
N SER A 174 9.56 17.03 -1.30
CA SER A 174 8.45 16.48 -0.51
C SER A 174 7.27 17.43 -0.47
N GLY A 175 6.06 16.90 -0.28
CA GLY A 175 4.84 17.69 -0.08
C GLY A 175 4.81 18.40 1.27
N THR A 176 5.60 17.94 2.25
CA THR A 176 5.61 18.44 3.64
C THR A 176 6.89 19.19 4.01
N ASP A 177 7.73 19.54 3.04
CA ASP A 177 8.97 20.29 3.26
C ASP A 177 9.06 21.50 2.31
N GLU A 178 9.94 22.45 2.63
CA GLU A 178 10.13 23.66 1.84
C GLU A 178 10.75 23.33 0.47
N PRO A 179 10.16 23.76 -0.66
CA PRO A 179 10.66 23.39 -1.99
C PRO A 179 12.11 23.86 -2.26
N VAL A 180 12.95 22.95 -2.76
CA VAL A 180 14.35 23.22 -3.12
C VAL A 180 14.59 23.07 -4.63
N HIS A 181 13.97 22.08 -5.25
CA HIS A 181 14.24 21.68 -6.64
C HIS A 181 13.21 22.20 -7.65
N GLY A 182 12.04 22.62 -7.18
CA GLY A 182 10.88 22.90 -8.03
C GLY A 182 10.26 21.62 -8.60
N GLY A 183 10.28 20.53 -7.83
CA GLY A 183 9.86 19.20 -8.22
C GLY A 183 11.04 18.22 -8.26
N LEU A 184 11.49 17.84 -9.46
CA LEU A 184 12.67 17.00 -9.66
C LEU A 184 13.86 17.79 -10.19
N SER A 185 15.04 17.55 -9.62
CA SER A 185 16.29 17.98 -10.23
C SER A 185 16.62 17.16 -11.49
N ALA A 186 17.64 17.57 -12.27
CA ALA A 186 18.13 16.76 -13.39
C ALA A 186 18.53 15.34 -12.98
N ARG A 187 19.03 15.19 -11.75
CA ARG A 187 19.37 13.89 -11.15
C ARG A 187 18.12 13.08 -10.79
N GLY A 188 17.07 13.73 -10.29
CA GLY A 188 15.78 13.07 -10.04
C GLY A 188 15.15 12.52 -11.32
N VAL A 189 15.28 13.25 -12.43
CA VAL A 189 14.88 12.76 -13.76
C VAL A 189 15.65 11.50 -14.18
N GLU A 190 16.94 11.41 -13.86
CA GLU A 190 17.74 10.20 -14.12
C GLU A 190 17.28 9.01 -13.27
N TYR A 191 16.93 9.24 -12.00
CA TYR A 191 16.39 8.20 -11.13
C TYR A 191 15.06 7.63 -11.63
N VAL A 192 14.11 8.49 -12.01
CA VAL A 192 12.83 8.05 -12.58
C VAL A 192 13.06 7.20 -13.84
N ARG A 193 13.99 7.58 -14.71
CA ARG A 193 14.36 6.79 -15.91
C ARG A 193 15.01 5.46 -15.54
N GLU A 194 15.89 5.42 -14.55
CA GLU A 194 16.50 4.18 -14.07
C GLU A 194 15.45 3.24 -13.46
N MET A 195 14.48 3.77 -12.70
CA MET A 195 13.36 2.99 -12.17
C MET A 195 12.53 2.38 -13.30
N ASN A 196 12.19 3.15 -14.34
CA ASN A 196 11.51 2.61 -15.53
C ASN A 196 12.34 1.53 -16.22
N ARG A 197 13.65 1.74 -16.40
CA ARG A 197 14.56 0.73 -17.00
C ARG A 197 14.59 -0.55 -16.16
N LEU A 198 14.51 -0.43 -14.84
CA LEU A 198 14.46 -1.53 -13.90
C LEU A 198 13.08 -2.17 -13.77
N GLY A 199 12.01 -1.58 -14.31
CA GLY A 199 10.64 -2.01 -14.05
C GLY A 199 10.18 -1.80 -12.60
N MET A 200 10.90 -0.99 -11.83
CA MET A 200 10.50 -0.60 -10.48
C MET A 200 9.45 0.52 -10.59
N LEU A 201 8.34 0.38 -9.86
CA LEU A 201 7.26 1.34 -9.84
C LEU A 201 7.75 2.65 -9.21
N VAL A 202 7.37 3.76 -9.84
CA VAL A 202 7.54 5.10 -9.27
C VAL A 202 6.36 5.34 -8.36
N ASP A 203 6.63 5.49 -7.06
CA ASP A 203 5.62 5.85 -6.08
C ASP A 203 5.70 7.34 -5.75
N LEU A 204 4.55 8.01 -5.86
CA LEU A 204 4.36 9.44 -5.71
C LEU A 204 3.65 9.81 -4.40
N SER A 205 3.39 8.86 -3.50
CA SER A 205 3.09 9.22 -2.10
C SER A 205 4.21 10.11 -1.55
N HIS A 206 3.89 10.97 -0.57
CA HIS A 206 4.79 11.95 0.05
C HIS A 206 5.32 13.10 -0.81
N VAL A 207 5.32 12.99 -2.14
CA VAL A 207 5.99 13.99 -2.99
C VAL A 207 5.17 15.28 -3.12
N SER A 208 5.84 16.41 -3.40
CA SER A 208 5.13 17.65 -3.72
C SER A 208 4.33 17.54 -5.03
N PRO A 209 3.27 18.33 -5.25
CA PRO A 209 2.57 18.37 -6.53
C PRO A 209 3.51 18.67 -7.73
N ALA A 210 4.52 19.52 -7.52
CA ALA A 210 5.54 19.81 -8.54
C ALA A 210 6.39 18.57 -8.87
N THR A 211 6.79 17.79 -7.86
CA THR A 211 7.50 16.52 -8.03
C THR A 211 6.63 15.50 -8.76
N ALA A 212 5.36 15.36 -8.37
CA ALA A 212 4.41 14.46 -9.03
C ALA A 212 4.26 14.82 -10.52
N HIS A 213 4.09 16.10 -10.84
CA HIS A 213 4.03 16.57 -12.21
C HIS A 213 5.33 16.33 -13.00
N ALA A 214 6.49 16.55 -12.38
CA ALA A 214 7.77 16.31 -13.02
C ALA A 214 7.98 14.81 -13.30
N ALA A 215 7.67 13.93 -12.34
CA ALA A 215 7.75 12.49 -12.50
C ALA A 215 6.80 11.99 -13.60
N LEU A 216 5.53 12.44 -13.60
CA LEU A 216 4.53 12.11 -14.62
C LEU A 216 4.91 12.60 -16.03
N SER A 217 5.78 13.61 -16.14
CA SER A 217 6.31 14.08 -17.44
C SER A 217 7.47 13.24 -17.96
N VAL A 218 8.12 12.46 -17.08
CA VAL A 218 9.36 11.73 -17.38
C VAL A 218 9.10 10.23 -17.49
N THR A 219 8.21 9.69 -16.65
CA THR A 219 7.95 8.25 -16.60
C THR A 219 7.39 7.74 -17.94
N THR A 220 7.77 6.52 -18.26
CA THR A 220 7.31 5.75 -19.43
C THR A 220 6.45 4.56 -19.02
N ALA A 221 6.25 4.37 -17.71
CA ALA A 221 5.41 3.34 -17.12
C ALA A 221 4.34 3.97 -16.21
N PRO A 222 3.24 3.24 -15.95
CA PRO A 222 2.27 3.66 -14.94
C PRO A 222 2.91 3.85 -13.56
N VAL A 223 2.55 4.92 -12.88
CA VAL A 223 2.97 5.23 -11.49
C VAL A 223 1.93 4.76 -10.49
N ILE A 224 2.30 4.78 -9.21
CA ILE A 224 1.37 4.64 -8.10
C ILE A 224 1.47 5.84 -7.17
N PHE A 225 0.41 6.06 -6.40
CA PHE A 225 0.48 6.64 -5.07
C PHE A 225 0.11 5.50 -4.13
N SER A 226 1.07 4.96 -3.39
CA SER A 226 0.89 3.76 -2.54
C SER A 226 -0.05 3.96 -1.35
N HIS A 227 -0.17 5.18 -0.84
CA HIS A 227 -0.99 5.58 0.29
C HIS A 227 -1.17 7.12 0.26
N SER A 228 -2.21 7.61 -0.39
CA SER A 228 -2.51 9.05 -0.44
C SER A 228 -4.00 9.27 -0.66
N SER A 229 -4.50 10.44 -0.25
CA SER A 229 -5.91 10.81 -0.36
C SER A 229 -6.10 12.02 -1.31
N CYS A 230 -7.24 12.69 -1.27
CA CYS A 230 -7.65 13.68 -2.30
C CYS A 230 -7.71 15.10 -1.72
N ALA A 231 -6.96 16.04 -2.29
CA ALA A 231 -6.80 17.38 -1.70
C ALA A 231 -8.10 18.20 -1.74
N ALA A 232 -8.96 17.93 -2.73
CA ALA A 232 -10.25 18.60 -2.85
C ALA A 232 -11.30 18.15 -1.83
N VAL A 233 -11.07 17.04 -1.12
CA VAL A 233 -11.92 16.59 -0.01
C VAL A 233 -11.34 17.10 1.32
N THR A 234 -10.04 16.89 1.52
CA THR A 234 -9.30 17.39 2.69
C THR A 234 -8.02 18.06 2.20
N ASP A 235 -7.93 19.38 2.39
CA ASP A 235 -6.78 20.19 1.97
C ASP A 235 -5.59 19.94 2.90
N HIS A 236 -4.76 18.97 2.51
CA HIS A 236 -3.60 18.53 3.27
C HIS A 236 -2.43 18.28 2.30
N PRO A 237 -1.18 18.68 2.63
CA PRO A 237 -0.02 18.53 1.74
C PRO A 237 0.28 17.09 1.29
N ARG A 238 -0.17 16.09 2.05
CA ARG A 238 -0.07 14.66 1.70
C ARG A 238 -1.13 14.19 0.70
N ASN A 239 -2.14 15.01 0.41
CA ASN A 239 -3.22 14.65 -0.50
C ASN A 239 -2.98 15.14 -1.93
N VAL A 240 -3.50 14.37 -2.89
CA VAL A 240 -3.26 14.57 -4.31
C VAL A 240 -4.25 15.59 -4.89
N PRO A 241 -3.78 16.67 -5.52
CA PRO A 241 -4.63 17.63 -6.22
C PRO A 241 -5.26 17.06 -7.51
N ASP A 242 -6.40 17.62 -7.93
CA ASP A 242 -7.17 17.12 -9.08
C ASP A 242 -6.38 17.14 -10.40
N ASP A 243 -5.54 18.15 -10.63
CA ASP A 243 -4.70 18.24 -11.84
C ASP A 243 -3.62 17.14 -11.88
N VAL A 244 -3.13 16.68 -10.73
CA VAL A 244 -2.27 15.50 -10.63
C VAL A 244 -3.07 14.22 -10.87
N LEU A 245 -4.29 14.10 -10.33
CA LEU A 245 -5.18 12.94 -10.56
C LEU A 245 -5.59 12.79 -12.04
N GLU A 246 -5.82 13.89 -12.74
CA GLU A 246 -6.10 13.88 -14.18
C GLU A 246 -4.91 13.33 -14.97
N ARG A 247 -3.69 13.72 -14.61
CA ARG A 247 -2.47 13.20 -15.24
C ARG A 247 -2.19 11.75 -14.86
N LEU A 248 -2.54 11.33 -13.65
CA LEU A 248 -2.46 9.94 -13.21
C LEU A 248 -3.35 9.04 -14.07
N ARG A 249 -4.58 9.47 -14.38
CA ARG A 249 -5.47 8.78 -15.33
C ARG A 249 -4.81 8.64 -16.69
N ASP A 250 -4.26 9.73 -17.24
CA ASP A 250 -3.64 9.73 -18.56
C ASP A 250 -2.37 8.85 -18.61
N ASN A 251 -1.65 8.72 -17.48
CA ASN A 251 -0.52 7.80 -17.30
C ASN A 251 -0.94 6.32 -17.10
N ASP A 252 -2.23 6.05 -16.89
CA ASP A 252 -2.79 4.75 -16.50
C ASP A 252 -2.31 4.25 -15.11
N GLY A 253 -1.93 5.17 -14.22
CA GLY A 253 -1.50 4.84 -12.85
C GLY A 253 -2.65 4.54 -11.90
N VAL A 254 -2.35 4.38 -10.61
CA VAL A 254 -3.32 4.10 -9.54
C VAL A 254 -3.04 4.94 -8.29
N LEU A 255 -4.09 5.58 -7.76
CA LEU A 255 -4.11 6.19 -6.43
C LEU A 255 -4.61 5.13 -5.43
N MET A 256 -3.80 4.78 -4.45
CA MET A 256 -4.16 3.84 -3.40
C MET A 256 -4.50 4.64 -2.15
N LEU A 257 -5.78 4.60 -1.75
CA LEU A 257 -6.31 5.46 -0.68
C LEU A 257 -5.81 4.96 0.67
N THR A 258 -5.32 5.91 1.47
CA THR A 258 -4.86 5.71 2.86
C THR A 258 -5.98 5.94 3.86
N PHE A 259 -5.83 5.32 5.03
CA PHE A 259 -6.75 5.46 6.14
C PHE A 259 -6.27 6.46 7.20
N VAL A 260 -5.16 7.18 7.00
CA VAL A 260 -4.69 8.19 7.95
C VAL A 260 -5.74 9.29 8.19
N PRO A 261 -6.28 9.45 9.42
CA PRO A 261 -7.38 10.37 9.72
C PRO A 261 -7.11 11.84 9.35
N GLN A 262 -5.87 12.30 9.53
CA GLN A 262 -5.43 13.67 9.18
C GLN A 262 -5.59 13.95 7.68
N PHE A 263 -5.52 12.92 6.85
CA PHE A 263 -5.60 13.05 5.40
C PHE A 263 -7.05 12.88 4.92
N LEU A 264 -7.95 12.44 5.79
CA LEU A 264 -9.34 12.12 5.48
C LEU A 264 -10.33 13.17 5.98
N SER A 265 -10.02 13.83 7.11
CA SER A 265 -10.94 14.76 7.77
C SER A 265 -10.28 16.11 8.05
N PRO A 266 -10.84 17.23 7.55
CA PRO A 266 -10.35 18.57 7.87
C PRO A 266 -10.40 18.86 9.38
N ASP A 267 -11.44 18.35 10.07
CA ASP A 267 -11.60 18.53 11.51
C ASP A 267 -10.51 17.77 12.28
N PHE A 268 -10.21 16.53 11.88
CA PHE A 268 -9.12 15.76 12.48
C PHE A 268 -7.77 16.41 12.22
N ALA A 269 -7.50 16.85 10.98
CA ALA A 269 -6.26 17.55 10.62
C ALA A 269 -6.06 18.81 11.49
N ALA A 270 -7.09 19.65 11.61
CA ALA A 270 -7.03 20.87 12.42
C ALA A 270 -6.84 20.57 13.92
N TRP A 271 -7.41 19.48 14.43
CA TRP A 271 -7.17 19.03 15.80
C TRP A 271 -5.72 18.54 15.97
N PHE A 272 -5.22 17.73 15.03
CA PHE A 272 -3.89 17.15 15.07
C PHE A 272 -2.79 18.22 15.01
N ASP A 273 -2.93 19.24 14.16
CA ASP A 273 -1.99 20.35 14.06
C ASP A 273 -2.17 21.38 15.19
N GLY A 274 -3.28 21.30 15.91
CA GLY A 274 -3.65 22.19 17.00
C GLY A 274 -3.12 21.78 18.38
N PRO A 275 -3.59 22.43 19.45
CA PRO A 275 -3.14 22.17 20.83
C PRO A 275 -3.51 20.79 21.40
N ARG A 276 -4.40 20.03 20.74
CA ARG A 276 -4.92 18.71 21.18
C ARG A 276 -5.43 18.68 22.63
N ASP A 277 -6.07 19.75 23.08
CA ASP A 277 -6.64 19.88 24.44
C ASP A 277 -8.08 19.34 24.56
N SER A 278 -8.62 18.79 23.46
CA SER A 278 -9.93 18.14 23.37
C SER A 278 -9.78 16.71 22.83
N ALA A 279 -10.85 15.91 22.93
CA ALA A 279 -10.87 14.58 22.33
C ALA A 279 -10.72 14.67 20.81
N ALA A 280 -10.01 13.70 20.22
CA ALA A 280 -9.85 13.59 18.78
C ALA A 280 -11.23 13.52 18.09
N PRO A 281 -11.46 14.29 17.01
CA PRO A 281 -12.64 14.13 16.17
C PRO A 281 -12.75 12.69 15.66
N THR A 282 -13.96 12.15 15.61
CA THR A 282 -14.16 10.81 15.06
C THR A 282 -14.10 10.85 13.54
N VAL A 283 -13.25 10.02 12.94
CA VAL A 283 -13.24 9.74 11.50
C VAL A 283 -13.86 8.36 11.27
N THR A 284 -14.61 8.19 10.19
CA THR A 284 -15.37 6.98 9.89
C THR A 284 -15.13 6.51 8.47
N LEU A 285 -15.76 5.39 8.11
CA LEU A 285 -15.75 4.87 6.75
C LEU A 285 -16.31 5.86 5.71
N ASP A 286 -17.21 6.76 6.12
CA ASP A 286 -17.83 7.74 5.21
C ASP A 286 -16.80 8.72 4.65
N GLU A 287 -15.82 9.16 5.45
CA GLU A 287 -14.72 10.00 4.99
C GLU A 287 -13.86 9.27 3.94
N VAL A 288 -13.55 7.99 4.17
CA VAL A 288 -12.82 7.15 3.19
C VAL A 288 -13.60 7.04 1.88
N ILE A 289 -14.90 6.77 1.96
CA ILE A 289 -15.78 6.66 0.78
C ILE A 289 -15.85 8.00 0.02
N ALA A 290 -15.89 9.13 0.72
CA ALA A 290 -15.90 10.46 0.09
C ALA A 290 -14.65 10.69 -0.77
N HIS A 291 -13.48 10.31 -0.26
CA HIS A 291 -12.23 10.35 -1.02
C HIS A 291 -12.24 9.42 -2.25
N ILE A 292 -12.77 8.21 -2.10
CA ILE A 292 -12.88 7.25 -3.21
C ILE A 292 -13.81 7.77 -4.31
N GLU A 293 -15.00 8.26 -3.94
CA GLU A 293 -15.96 8.78 -4.92
C GLU A 293 -15.44 10.05 -5.61
N HIS A 294 -14.68 10.88 -4.89
CA HIS A 294 -13.98 12.01 -5.50
C HIS A 294 -12.93 11.54 -6.52
N ALA A 295 -12.03 10.64 -6.14
CA ALA A 295 -11.02 10.08 -7.04
C ALA A 295 -11.65 9.41 -8.26
N ARG A 296 -12.76 8.70 -8.07
CA ARG A 296 -13.55 8.07 -9.14
C ARG A 296 -14.10 9.08 -10.13
N ARG A 297 -14.55 10.24 -9.67
CA ARG A 297 -15.06 11.30 -10.53
C ARG A 297 -13.96 11.95 -11.38
N VAL A 298 -12.76 12.10 -10.83
CA VAL A 298 -11.65 12.80 -11.50
C VAL A 298 -10.81 11.86 -12.37
N ALA A 299 -10.27 10.80 -11.77
CA ALA A 299 -9.37 9.86 -12.43
C ALA A 299 -10.13 8.68 -13.05
N GLY A 300 -11.22 8.22 -12.43
CA GLY A 300 -11.98 7.05 -12.87
C GLY A 300 -11.66 5.78 -12.07
N ILE A 301 -12.63 4.87 -11.98
CA ILE A 301 -12.57 3.68 -11.10
C ILE A 301 -11.40 2.71 -11.39
N ARG A 302 -10.78 2.80 -12.57
CA ARG A 302 -9.62 1.98 -12.96
C ARG A 302 -8.29 2.47 -12.36
N HIS A 303 -8.31 3.63 -11.71
CA HIS A 303 -7.13 4.32 -11.18
C HIS A 303 -7.19 4.44 -9.65
N ILE A 304 -7.95 3.56 -8.99
CA ILE A 304 -8.16 3.56 -7.55
C ILE A 304 -7.76 2.20 -6.98
N GLY A 305 -7.07 2.21 -5.85
CA GLY A 305 -6.75 1.05 -5.02
C GLY A 305 -6.80 1.43 -3.53
N LEU A 306 -6.27 0.55 -2.68
CA LEU A 306 -6.25 0.73 -1.23
C LEU A 306 -4.82 0.56 -0.73
N GLY A 307 -4.37 1.42 0.18
CA GLY A 307 -3.08 1.31 0.84
C GLY A 307 -3.22 1.92 2.22
N GLY A 308 -3.66 1.08 3.17
CA GLY A 308 -4.29 1.54 4.40
C GLY A 308 -3.38 2.36 5.29
N ASP A 309 -2.06 2.21 5.15
CA ASP A 309 -1.06 2.85 6.00
C ASP A 309 -1.10 2.31 7.45
N PHE A 310 -1.52 1.04 7.56
CA PHE A 310 -1.55 0.30 8.82
C PHE A 310 -0.15 0.19 9.41
N ASP A 311 -0.07 0.29 10.74
CA ASP A 311 1.18 0.34 11.51
C ASP A 311 2.05 1.59 11.22
N GLY A 312 1.55 2.55 10.41
CA GLY A 312 2.22 3.81 10.07
C GLY A 312 1.65 5.04 10.79
N THR A 313 0.51 4.90 11.48
CA THR A 313 -0.16 5.96 12.26
C THR A 313 -0.83 5.39 13.50
N ASP A 314 -1.04 6.22 14.54
CA ASP A 314 -1.60 5.79 15.82
C ASP A 314 -3.14 5.66 15.84
N GLU A 315 -3.82 6.30 14.88
CA GLU A 315 -5.28 6.40 14.84
C GLU A 315 -5.81 6.08 13.44
N PHE A 316 -7.00 5.47 13.40
CA PHE A 316 -7.68 5.05 12.18
C PHE A 316 -9.20 5.37 12.23
N PRO A 317 -9.88 5.39 11.07
CA PRO A 317 -11.33 5.52 11.01
C PRO A 317 -12.03 4.36 11.72
N VAL A 318 -13.19 4.65 12.31
CA VAL A 318 -14.01 3.63 12.98
C VAL A 318 -14.39 2.52 12.00
N GLY A 319 -14.10 1.27 12.36
CA GLY A 319 -14.28 0.09 11.52
C GLY A 319 -13.10 -0.25 10.61
N LEU A 320 -12.02 0.53 10.65
CA LEU A 320 -10.76 0.33 9.93
C LEU A 320 -9.56 0.42 10.88
N GLU A 321 -9.70 0.02 12.14
CA GLU A 321 -8.64 0.05 13.17
C GLU A 321 -7.58 -1.04 12.98
N GLY A 322 -7.76 -1.93 12.01
CA GLY A 322 -6.84 -2.99 11.69
C GLY A 322 -7.09 -3.53 10.29
N VAL A 323 -6.16 -4.34 9.80
CA VAL A 323 -6.27 -4.98 8.48
C VAL A 323 -7.50 -5.88 8.34
N ASP A 324 -8.15 -6.26 9.45
CA ASP A 324 -9.43 -6.99 9.48
C ASP A 324 -10.66 -6.11 9.19
N GLY A 325 -10.51 -4.79 9.06
CA GLY A 325 -11.57 -3.85 8.70
C GLY A 325 -11.95 -3.84 7.20
N TYR A 326 -11.08 -4.35 6.32
CA TYR A 326 -11.28 -4.35 4.87
C TYR A 326 -12.64 -4.88 4.36
N PRO A 327 -13.23 -5.96 4.92
CA PRO A 327 -14.52 -6.45 4.50
C PRO A 327 -15.66 -5.42 4.65
N ALA A 328 -15.58 -4.53 5.65
CA ALA A 328 -16.56 -3.46 5.82
C ALA A 328 -16.49 -2.47 4.64
N LEU A 329 -15.29 -2.06 4.24
CA LEU A 329 -15.10 -1.18 3.08
C LEU A 329 -15.48 -1.85 1.75
N LEU A 330 -15.09 -3.11 1.54
CA LEU A 330 -15.39 -3.83 0.30
C LEU A 330 -16.89 -4.08 0.10
N THR A 331 -17.66 -4.19 1.18
CA THR A 331 -19.13 -4.29 1.13
C THR A 331 -19.74 -3.07 0.42
N GLU A 332 -19.17 -1.88 0.64
CA GLU A 332 -19.61 -0.66 -0.04
C GLU A 332 -18.99 -0.54 -1.45
N LEU A 333 -17.76 -1.06 -1.65
CA LEU A 333 -16.93 -0.73 -2.81
C LEU A 333 -16.14 -1.94 -3.39
N ALA A 334 -16.84 -3.01 -3.74
CA ALA A 334 -16.23 -4.26 -4.23
C ALA A 334 -15.28 -4.12 -5.44
N ALA A 335 -15.42 -3.04 -6.23
CA ALA A 335 -14.52 -2.76 -7.37
C ALA A 335 -13.08 -2.43 -6.97
N LEU A 336 -12.81 -2.19 -5.68
CA LEU A 336 -11.50 -1.79 -5.14
C LEU A 336 -10.65 -2.95 -4.62
N ALA A 337 -10.93 -4.18 -5.04
CA ALA A 337 -9.96 -5.27 -4.89
C ALA A 337 -8.66 -4.97 -5.67
N GLY A 338 -7.79 -5.95 -5.91
CA GLY A 338 -6.44 -5.72 -6.45
C GLY A 338 -6.30 -5.52 -7.95
N ALA A 339 -7.37 -5.56 -8.75
CA ALA A 339 -7.25 -5.66 -10.21
C ALA A 339 -6.50 -4.48 -10.85
N ASN A 340 -6.72 -3.26 -10.34
CA ASN A 340 -6.05 -2.07 -10.82
C ASN A 340 -4.55 -2.07 -10.49
N VAL A 341 -4.19 -2.51 -9.28
CA VAL A 341 -2.80 -2.62 -8.82
C VAL A 341 -2.06 -3.71 -9.62
N LEU A 342 -2.69 -4.87 -9.83
CA LEU A 342 -2.12 -5.94 -10.64
C LEU A 342 -1.89 -5.53 -12.09
N ARG A 343 -2.74 -4.66 -12.66
CA ARG A 343 -2.54 -4.10 -14.00
C ARG A 343 -1.27 -3.25 -14.05
N VAL A 344 -1.09 -2.33 -13.10
CA VAL A 344 0.10 -1.47 -13.01
C VAL A 344 1.36 -2.30 -12.76
N LEU A 345 1.31 -3.26 -11.84
CA LEU A 345 2.42 -4.17 -11.56
C LEU A 345 2.83 -4.97 -12.82
N ARG A 346 1.83 -5.55 -13.51
CA ARG A 346 2.04 -6.33 -14.74
C ARG A 346 2.64 -5.50 -15.87
N ALA A 347 2.33 -4.21 -15.94
CA ALA A 347 2.89 -3.32 -16.95
C ALA A 347 4.43 -3.19 -16.85
N THR A 348 5.01 -3.46 -15.67
CA THR A 348 6.47 -3.35 -15.45
C THR A 348 7.19 -4.68 -15.24
N ASP A 349 6.45 -5.80 -15.13
CA ASP A 349 7.01 -7.11 -14.79
C ASP A 349 8.11 -7.60 -15.74
N ALA A 350 7.96 -7.41 -17.05
CA ALA A 350 8.95 -7.84 -18.02
C ALA A 350 10.30 -7.11 -17.82
N ALA A 351 10.25 -5.80 -17.55
CA ALA A 351 11.44 -5.00 -17.28
C ALA A 351 12.07 -5.39 -15.91
N PHE A 352 11.23 -5.62 -14.90
CA PHE A 352 11.70 -6.02 -13.57
C PHE A 352 12.37 -7.39 -13.55
N ALA A 353 11.79 -8.38 -14.24
CA ALA A 353 12.39 -9.69 -14.40
C ALA A 353 13.75 -9.61 -15.13
N ALA A 354 13.86 -8.80 -16.19
CA ALA A 354 15.11 -8.62 -16.92
C ALA A 354 16.21 -7.97 -16.06
N ALA A 355 15.86 -7.06 -15.15
CA ALA A 355 16.81 -6.43 -14.23
C ALA A 355 17.34 -7.36 -13.13
N GLY A 356 16.55 -8.37 -12.73
CA GLY A 356 16.86 -9.32 -11.67
C GLY A 356 17.71 -10.53 -12.08
N ASN A 357 17.80 -10.84 -13.38
CA ASN A 357 18.56 -11.99 -13.89
C ASN A 357 20.09 -11.75 -13.75
N GLY A 358 20.66 -12.09 -12.59
CA GLY A 358 22.11 -11.97 -12.35
C GLY A 358 22.68 -12.68 -11.12
N THR A 359 21.90 -12.99 -10.08
CA THR A 359 22.42 -13.68 -8.88
C THR A 359 21.31 -14.49 -8.19
N PRO A 360 21.54 -15.75 -7.78
CA PRO A 360 20.62 -16.47 -6.90
C PRO A 360 20.41 -15.68 -5.60
N LEU A 361 19.17 -15.51 -5.17
CA LEU A 361 18.88 -15.01 -3.81
C LEU A 361 19.51 -15.98 -2.81
N LEU A 362 20.24 -15.46 -1.82
CA LEU A 362 20.93 -16.24 -0.77
C LEU A 362 19.95 -16.86 0.25
N VAL A 363 18.75 -17.21 -0.17
CA VAL A 363 17.73 -17.83 0.68
C VAL A 363 17.37 -19.16 0.03
N SER A 364 18.13 -20.19 0.41
CA SER A 364 17.82 -21.61 0.14
C SER A 364 17.23 -22.25 1.38
#